data_AF-A0A3B8UZS2-F1
#
_entry.id   AF-A0A3B8UZS2-F1
#
_cell.length_a   1.000
_cell.length_b   1.000
_cell.length_c   1.000
_cell.angle_alpha   90.00
_cell.angle_beta   90.00
_cell.angle_gamma   90.00
#
_symmetry.space_group_name_H-M   'P 1'
#
loop_
_entity.id
_entity.type
_entity.pdbx_description
1 polymer ?
#
loop_
_entity_poly.entity_id
_entity_poly.type
_entity_poly.pdbx_seq_one_letter_code
_entity_poly.pdbx_strand_id
1 'polypeptide(L)'
;AGVGVGIDDAGLEAGPGGSTFRIVNPVTADELEFMLDILALEAVDRDVARSLHVDYLDAWTGEVPPILEVAAARTPYEDGDAFGKEALLQNDEYLAAVQATRRLDERLFDDFAAAFGTSITPEAPQAVRLQRIFDRAVDVEPLSATGRFATSAPEASPFEIIDGMDFDPTTRANAIAALLPEAPGLLEVYSGVDADRIDVARQDILDSVAFDEKKIDYVDFTTSVNQRALRVLGDRERRRTRIEAAMLEAVVPALESLSSIELEFEVADRGMYARGGDRTTGVVQRALRLPDLEPEQIDTLATILREHLERELDLVARARTFRLESSRLPEIVEIDGGVSTRYDGEQAVQQELGKLVFQRDELRERLRKRVRSTLSEEQRRRIDANG
;
A
#
# COMPACT_ATOMS: atom_id res chain seq x y z
N ALA A 1 18.75 -26.56 -32.50
CA ALA A 1 17.61 -25.72 -32.91
C ALA A 1 16.43 -26.11 -32.04
N GLY A 2 16.38 -25.54 -30.84
CA GLY A 2 15.29 -25.75 -29.87
C GLY A 2 14.35 -24.56 -29.95
N VAL A 3 13.07 -24.85 -30.12
CA VAL A 3 11.99 -23.86 -30.16
C VAL A 3 11.80 -23.36 -28.73
N GLY A 4 12.29 -22.15 -28.45
CA GLY A 4 11.97 -21.44 -27.22
C GLY A 4 10.52 -20.98 -27.30
N VAL A 5 9.72 -21.38 -26.31
CA VAL A 5 8.41 -20.78 -26.06
C VAL A 5 8.72 -19.36 -25.57
N GLY A 6 8.51 -18.38 -26.45
CA GLY A 6 8.45 -17.00 -26.03
C GLY A 6 7.22 -16.87 -25.15
N ILE A 7 7.44 -16.61 -23.86
CA ILE A 7 6.42 -15.99 -23.02
C ILE A 7 6.23 -14.62 -23.66
N ASP A 8 5.10 -14.44 -24.33
CA ASP A 8 4.72 -13.12 -24.82
C ASP A 8 4.60 -12.23 -23.58
N ASP A 9 5.45 -11.21 -23.47
CA ASP A 9 5.37 -10.11 -22.49
C ASP A 9 4.13 -9.22 -22.71
N ALA A 10 3.15 -9.71 -23.48
CA ALA A 10 1.81 -9.15 -23.51
C ALA A 10 1.11 -9.50 -22.19
N GLY A 11 1.49 -8.75 -21.15
CA GLY A 11 0.58 -8.52 -20.03
C GLY A 11 -0.79 -8.18 -20.60
N LEU A 12 -1.85 -8.70 -19.96
CA LEU A 12 -3.22 -8.33 -20.28
C LEU A 12 -3.29 -6.80 -20.42
N GLU A 13 -3.24 -6.28 -21.65
CA GLU A 13 -3.26 -4.84 -21.88
C GLU A 13 -4.66 -4.39 -21.51
N ALA A 14 -4.74 -3.72 -20.37
CA ALA A 14 -5.94 -3.03 -19.98
C ALA A 14 -6.31 -2.04 -21.09
N GLY A 15 -7.59 -2.03 -21.48
CA GLY A 15 -8.13 -0.93 -22.25
C GLY A 15 -7.91 0.42 -21.54
N PRO A 16 -8.28 1.54 -22.18
CA PRO A 16 -8.01 2.90 -21.69
C PRO A 16 -8.59 3.26 -20.31
N GLY A 17 -9.25 2.32 -19.62
CA GLY A 17 -9.80 2.42 -18.26
C GLY A 17 -9.22 1.43 -17.23
N GLY A 18 -8.12 0.73 -17.51
CA GLY A 18 -7.20 0.22 -16.47
C GLY A 18 -7.81 -0.57 -15.30
N SER A 19 -8.41 -1.74 -15.53
CA SER A 19 -8.72 -2.69 -14.44
C SER A 19 -8.43 -4.14 -14.84
N THR A 20 -7.16 -4.48 -14.99
CA THR A 20 -6.69 -5.85 -14.72
C THR A 20 -6.56 -6.01 -13.21
N PHE A 21 -7.47 -6.75 -12.61
CA PHE A 21 -7.44 -7.00 -11.17
C PHE A 21 -6.13 -7.66 -10.76
N ARG A 22 -5.27 -6.95 -10.02
CA ARG A 22 -3.95 -7.46 -9.65
C ARG A 22 -3.98 -8.62 -8.66
N ILE A 23 -5.12 -8.91 -8.01
CA ILE A 23 -5.22 -10.01 -7.02
C ILE A 23 -4.89 -11.37 -7.64
N VAL A 24 -5.33 -11.61 -8.87
CA VAL A 24 -5.18 -12.93 -9.51
C VAL A 24 -3.84 -13.10 -10.20
N ASN A 25 -3.04 -12.03 -10.33
CA ASN A 25 -1.76 -12.07 -11.02
C ASN A 25 -0.81 -13.11 -10.38
N PRO A 26 0.00 -13.80 -11.19
CA PRO A 26 1.06 -14.64 -10.65
C PRO A 26 2.13 -13.77 -9.96
N VAL A 27 2.98 -14.38 -9.15
CA VAL A 27 4.23 -13.74 -8.69
C VAL A 27 5.07 -13.44 -9.93
N THR A 28 5.43 -12.17 -10.15
CA THR A 28 6.31 -11.78 -11.27
C THR A 28 7.77 -12.07 -10.94
N ALA A 29 8.66 -11.98 -11.94
CA ALA A 29 10.10 -12.16 -11.71
C ALA A 29 10.67 -11.07 -10.77
N ASP A 30 10.24 -9.82 -10.93
CA ASP A 30 10.70 -8.71 -10.07
C ASP A 30 10.18 -8.88 -8.63
N GLU A 31 8.91 -9.26 -8.47
CA GLU A 31 8.32 -9.60 -7.16
C GLU A 31 9.06 -10.79 -6.53
N LEU A 32 9.42 -11.81 -7.32
CA LEU A 32 10.21 -12.94 -6.84
C LEU A 32 11.55 -12.46 -6.28
N GLU A 33 12.35 -11.73 -7.05
CA GLU A 33 13.68 -11.27 -6.59
C GLU A 33 13.58 -10.47 -5.30
N PHE A 34 12.56 -9.61 -5.19
CA PHE A 34 12.29 -8.89 -3.95
C PHE A 34 11.94 -9.81 -2.78
N MET A 35 11.12 -10.85 -2.99
CA MET A 35 10.86 -11.87 -1.97
C MET A 35 12.13 -12.64 -1.59
N LEU A 36 13.03 -12.93 -2.54
CA LEU A 36 14.30 -13.61 -2.25
C LEU A 36 15.23 -12.74 -1.41
N ASP A 37 15.17 -11.42 -1.55
CA ASP A 37 15.87 -10.47 -0.69
C ASP A 37 15.35 -10.51 0.75
N ILE A 38 14.02 -10.60 0.94
CA ILE A 38 13.40 -10.80 2.27
C ILE A 38 13.84 -12.13 2.90
N LEU A 39 13.96 -13.19 2.09
CA LEU A 39 14.44 -14.50 2.53
C LEU A 39 15.97 -14.54 2.78
N ALA A 40 16.71 -13.52 2.35
CA ALA A 40 18.16 -13.42 2.45
C ALA A 40 18.92 -14.63 1.87
N LEU A 41 18.44 -15.20 0.75
CA LEU A 41 19.02 -16.41 0.16
C LEU A 41 20.38 -16.17 -0.50
N GLU A 42 21.26 -17.16 -0.47
CA GLU A 42 22.51 -17.13 -1.24
C GLU A 42 22.27 -17.39 -2.74
N ALA A 43 23.28 -17.12 -3.58
CA ALA A 43 23.14 -17.23 -5.05
C ALA A 43 22.66 -18.61 -5.53
N VAL A 44 23.13 -19.70 -4.91
CA VAL A 44 22.74 -21.07 -5.27
C VAL A 44 21.27 -21.32 -4.91
N ASP A 45 20.83 -20.88 -3.74
CA ASP A 45 19.44 -21.03 -3.29
C ASP A 45 18.50 -20.14 -4.13
N ARG A 46 18.96 -18.97 -4.58
CA ARG A 46 18.20 -18.13 -5.53
C ARG A 46 17.96 -18.83 -6.86
N ASP A 47 18.95 -19.54 -7.41
CA ASP A 47 18.76 -20.29 -8.66
C ASP A 47 17.75 -21.43 -8.52
N VAL A 48 17.74 -22.11 -7.36
CA VAL A 48 16.71 -23.10 -7.04
C VAL A 48 15.34 -22.44 -6.92
N ALA A 49 15.24 -21.27 -6.27
CA ALA A 49 13.97 -20.54 -6.13
C ALA A 49 13.40 -20.12 -7.49
N ARG A 50 14.25 -19.65 -8.41
CA ARG A 50 13.85 -19.34 -9.79
C ARG A 50 13.34 -20.57 -10.53
N SER A 51 13.95 -21.74 -10.31
CA SER A 51 13.45 -23.00 -10.89
C SER A 51 12.07 -23.38 -10.35
N LEU A 52 11.85 -23.26 -9.04
CA LEU A 52 10.55 -23.52 -8.41
C LEU A 52 9.49 -22.50 -8.85
N HIS A 53 9.89 -21.27 -9.14
CA HIS A 53 9.01 -20.25 -9.68
C HIS A 53 8.51 -20.60 -11.09
N VAL A 54 9.34 -21.21 -11.94
CA VAL A 54 8.90 -21.74 -13.24
C VAL A 54 7.80 -22.79 -13.07
N ASP A 55 7.98 -23.75 -12.14
CA ASP A 55 6.96 -24.76 -11.84
C ASP A 55 5.67 -24.13 -11.30
N TYR A 56 5.79 -23.07 -10.50
CA TYR A 56 4.65 -22.27 -10.02
C TYR A 56 3.92 -21.58 -11.16
N LEU A 57 4.62 -20.95 -12.11
CA LEU A 57 4.01 -20.28 -13.26
C LEU A 57 3.27 -21.30 -14.15
N ASP A 58 3.87 -22.46 -14.39
CA ASP A 58 3.21 -23.54 -15.13
C ASP A 58 1.92 -24.01 -14.43
N ALA A 59 1.97 -24.19 -13.10
CA ALA A 59 0.78 -24.56 -12.32
C ALA A 59 -0.28 -23.46 -12.33
N TRP A 60 0.13 -22.20 -12.23
CA TRP A 60 -0.76 -21.03 -12.29
C TRP A 60 -1.46 -20.95 -13.64
N THR A 61 -0.72 -21.05 -14.74
CA THR A 61 -1.27 -21.04 -16.10
C THR A 61 -2.21 -22.21 -16.35
N GLY A 62 -1.93 -23.37 -15.75
CA GLY A 62 -2.78 -24.55 -15.84
C GLY A 62 -4.10 -24.47 -15.07
N GLU A 63 -4.22 -23.58 -14.08
CA GLU A 63 -5.37 -23.56 -13.17
C GLU A 63 -6.16 -22.24 -13.18
N VAL A 64 -5.49 -21.09 -13.14
CA VAL A 64 -6.15 -19.79 -12.96
C VAL A 64 -6.78 -19.28 -14.27
N PRO A 65 -6.08 -19.21 -15.42
CA PRO A 65 -6.69 -18.79 -16.68
C PRO A 65 -7.92 -19.61 -17.08
N PRO A 66 -7.95 -20.96 -16.97
CA PRO A 66 -9.16 -21.74 -17.28
C PRO A 66 -10.38 -21.34 -16.43
N ILE A 67 -10.20 -21.00 -15.15
CA ILE A 67 -11.28 -20.53 -14.28
C ILE A 67 -11.80 -19.18 -14.80
N LEU A 68 -10.89 -18.27 -15.14
CA LEU A 68 -11.22 -16.93 -15.66
C LEU A 68 -11.88 -16.99 -17.04
N GLU A 69 -11.47 -17.91 -17.92
CA GLU A 69 -12.10 -18.14 -19.22
C GLU A 69 -13.56 -18.61 -19.09
N VAL A 70 -13.83 -19.50 -18.13
CA VAL A 70 -15.21 -19.92 -17.81
C VAL A 70 -16.04 -18.74 -17.30
N ALA A 71 -15.47 -17.89 -16.44
CA ALA A 71 -16.12 -16.68 -15.95
C ALA A 71 -16.42 -15.71 -17.11
N ALA A 72 -15.46 -15.49 -17.99
CA ALA A 72 -15.58 -14.64 -19.17
C ALA A 72 -16.66 -15.16 -20.14
N ALA A 73 -16.74 -16.47 -20.39
CA ALA A 73 -17.72 -17.06 -21.30
C ALA A 73 -19.18 -16.97 -20.79
N ARG A 74 -19.38 -16.86 -19.47
CA ARG A 74 -20.71 -16.70 -18.84
C ARG A 74 -21.14 -15.25 -18.71
N THR A 75 -20.21 -14.33 -18.87
CA THR A 75 -20.45 -12.90 -18.78
C THR A 75 -20.67 -12.35 -20.18
N PRO A 76 -21.87 -11.84 -20.54
CA PRO A 76 -22.00 -11.06 -21.76
C PRO A 76 -21.11 -9.82 -21.62
N TYR A 77 -20.11 -9.68 -22.49
CA TYR A 77 -19.36 -8.45 -22.64
C TYR A 77 -20.30 -7.38 -23.18
N GLU A 78 -20.98 -6.65 -22.31
CA GLU A 78 -21.57 -5.37 -22.68
C GLU A 78 -20.43 -4.37 -22.82
N ASP A 79 -20.05 -4.11 -24.07
CA ASP A 79 -19.14 -3.06 -24.52
C ASP A 79 -17.76 -2.99 -23.84
N GLY A 80 -16.81 -3.74 -24.42
CA GLY A 80 -15.44 -3.27 -24.72
C GLY A 80 -14.44 -2.95 -23.60
N ASP A 81 -14.83 -2.38 -22.47
CA ASP A 81 -13.88 -1.65 -21.61
C ASP A 81 -13.88 -2.02 -20.12
N ALA A 82 -14.65 -3.00 -19.65
CA ALA A 82 -14.50 -3.53 -18.30
C ALA A 82 -15.01 -4.96 -18.18
N PHE A 83 -14.40 -5.73 -17.27
CA PHE A 83 -15.06 -6.88 -16.68
C PHE A 83 -16.40 -6.38 -16.10
N GLY A 84 -17.51 -6.71 -16.75
CA GLY A 84 -18.78 -5.99 -16.59
C GLY A 84 -19.31 -6.03 -15.14
N LYS A 85 -20.09 -5.00 -14.79
CA LYS A 85 -20.85 -4.89 -13.53
C LYS A 85 -21.55 -6.21 -13.15
N GLU A 86 -22.10 -6.94 -14.12
CA GLU A 86 -22.77 -8.24 -13.94
C GLU A 86 -21.84 -9.42 -13.65
N ALA A 87 -20.59 -9.35 -14.11
CA ALA A 87 -19.58 -10.37 -13.91
C ALA A 87 -19.13 -10.42 -12.43
N LEU A 88 -18.94 -9.25 -11.82
CA LEU A 88 -18.65 -9.11 -10.38
C LEU A 88 -19.80 -9.58 -9.48
N LEU A 89 -21.05 -9.51 -9.98
CA LEU A 89 -22.25 -9.97 -9.29
C LEU A 89 -22.40 -11.48 -9.23
N GLN A 90 -21.83 -12.22 -10.19
CA GLN A 90 -21.97 -13.68 -10.31
C GLN A 90 -20.70 -14.46 -9.90
N ASN A 91 -19.69 -13.76 -9.37
CA ASN A 91 -18.29 -14.18 -9.46
C ASN A 91 -17.83 -15.18 -8.38
N ASP A 92 -18.52 -16.31 -8.25
CA ASP A 92 -17.98 -17.46 -7.52
C ASP A 92 -16.72 -18.00 -8.21
N GLU A 93 -16.67 -17.94 -9.54
CA GLU A 93 -15.50 -18.32 -10.33
C GLU A 93 -14.30 -17.39 -10.09
N TYR A 94 -14.49 -16.08 -10.00
CA TYR A 94 -13.39 -15.18 -9.66
C TYR A 94 -12.92 -15.35 -8.21
N LEU A 95 -13.84 -15.55 -7.26
CA LEU A 95 -13.45 -15.91 -5.91
C LEU A 95 -12.67 -17.24 -5.91
N ALA A 96 -13.06 -18.20 -6.74
CA ALA A 96 -12.32 -19.44 -6.94
C ALA A 96 -10.94 -19.20 -7.57
N ALA A 97 -10.81 -18.27 -8.52
CA ALA A 97 -9.51 -17.88 -9.09
C ALA A 97 -8.60 -17.25 -8.03
N VAL A 98 -9.12 -16.34 -7.20
CA VAL A 98 -8.39 -15.73 -6.07
C VAL A 98 -7.95 -16.80 -5.08
N GLN A 99 -8.83 -17.74 -4.74
CA GLN A 99 -8.49 -18.86 -3.86
C GLN A 99 -7.45 -19.80 -4.47
N ALA A 100 -7.54 -20.07 -5.78
CA ALA A 100 -6.56 -20.85 -6.51
C ALA A 100 -5.19 -20.17 -6.51
N THR A 101 -5.11 -18.88 -6.84
CA THR A 101 -3.87 -18.10 -6.75
C THR A 101 -3.31 -18.11 -5.32
N ARG A 102 -4.15 -17.92 -4.28
CA ARG A 102 -3.69 -17.99 -2.88
C ARG A 102 -3.09 -19.36 -2.54
N ARG A 103 -3.76 -20.45 -2.94
CA ARG A 103 -3.28 -21.81 -2.71
C ARG A 103 -1.97 -22.09 -3.47
N LEU A 104 -1.82 -21.59 -4.69
CA LEU A 104 -0.59 -21.73 -5.48
C LEU A 104 0.57 -20.95 -4.86
N ASP A 105 0.33 -19.74 -4.37
CA ASP A 105 1.36 -18.96 -3.66
C ASP A 105 1.77 -19.64 -2.36
N GLU A 106 0.80 -20.13 -1.56
CA GLU A 106 1.13 -20.88 -0.34
C GLU A 106 1.95 -22.13 -0.66
N ARG A 107 1.62 -22.83 -1.75
CA ARG A 107 2.41 -23.97 -2.21
C ARG A 107 3.84 -23.55 -2.59
N LEU A 108 4.00 -22.46 -3.34
CA LEU A 108 5.32 -21.93 -3.68
C LEU A 108 6.14 -21.61 -2.42
N PHE A 109 5.51 -20.97 -1.42
CA PHE A 109 6.19 -20.62 -0.16
C PHE A 109 6.54 -21.85 0.69
N ASP A 110 5.69 -22.89 0.66
CA ASP A 110 5.98 -24.17 1.30
C ASP A 110 7.09 -24.93 0.57
N ASP A 111 7.13 -24.87 -0.77
CA ASP A 111 8.21 -25.44 -1.59
C ASP A 111 9.54 -24.73 -1.31
N PHE A 112 9.55 -23.41 -1.15
CA PHE A 112 10.73 -22.66 -0.67
C PHE A 112 11.14 -23.10 0.74
N ALA A 113 10.20 -23.21 1.68
CA ALA A 113 10.51 -23.66 3.03
C ALA A 113 11.07 -25.09 3.06
N ALA A 114 10.60 -25.97 2.18
CA ALA A 114 11.11 -27.33 2.05
C ALA A 114 12.51 -27.37 1.42
N ALA A 115 12.76 -26.55 0.38
CA ALA A 115 14.04 -26.49 -0.31
C ALA A 115 15.15 -25.85 0.55
N PHE A 116 14.81 -24.80 1.30
CA PHE A 116 15.78 -23.95 1.99
C PHE A 116 15.72 -24.07 3.52
N GLY A 117 14.99 -25.03 4.10
CA GLY A 117 14.51 -24.98 5.49
C GLY A 117 15.52 -24.67 6.61
N THR A 118 16.82 -24.90 6.42
CA THR A 118 17.87 -24.48 7.38
C THR A 118 18.53 -23.13 7.06
N SER A 119 18.41 -22.66 5.82
CA SER A 119 18.95 -21.41 5.30
C SER A 119 18.08 -20.19 5.65
N ILE A 120 16.80 -20.40 5.96
CA ILE A 120 15.83 -19.33 6.25
C ILE A 120 15.35 -19.37 7.69
N THR A 121 15.03 -18.21 8.26
CA THR A 121 14.38 -18.13 9.57
C THR A 121 12.89 -18.47 9.46
N PRO A 122 12.23 -18.98 10.53
CA PRO A 122 10.79 -19.27 10.51
C PRO A 122 9.90 -18.07 10.20
N GLU A 123 10.38 -16.85 10.47
CA GLU A 123 9.65 -15.60 10.26
C GLU A 123 9.72 -15.11 8.81
N ALA A 124 10.79 -15.43 8.06
CA ALA A 124 10.99 -14.95 6.70
C ALA A 124 9.89 -15.40 5.71
N PRO A 125 9.40 -16.67 5.73
CA PRO A 125 8.24 -17.06 4.94
C PRO A 125 6.95 -16.30 5.28
N GLN A 126 6.81 -15.82 6.52
CA GLN A 126 5.63 -15.03 6.92
C GLN A 126 5.74 -13.59 6.42
N ALA A 127 6.95 -13.04 6.39
CA ALA A 127 7.25 -11.75 5.77
C ALA A 127 6.93 -11.75 4.25
N VAL A 128 7.32 -12.81 3.54
CA VAL A 128 6.99 -12.99 2.11
C VAL A 128 5.48 -13.09 1.90
N ARG A 129 4.76 -13.85 2.72
CA ARG A 129 3.29 -13.92 2.69
C ARG A 129 2.65 -12.56 2.93
N LEU A 130 3.17 -11.80 3.89
CA LEU A 130 2.69 -10.44 4.19
C LEU A 130 2.90 -9.53 2.97
N GLN A 131 4.11 -9.50 2.41
CA GLN A 131 4.42 -8.73 1.19
C GLN A 131 3.44 -9.07 0.07
N ARG A 132 3.15 -10.36 -0.13
CA ARG A 132 2.27 -10.81 -1.21
C ARG A 132 0.84 -10.28 -1.09
N ILE A 133 0.34 -10.04 0.13
CA ILE A 133 -0.98 -9.43 0.33
C ILE A 133 -1.00 -7.98 -0.19
N PHE A 134 0.13 -7.26 -0.13
CA PHE A 134 0.23 -5.89 -0.64
C PHE A 134 0.39 -5.84 -2.15
N ASP A 135 1.18 -6.76 -2.73
CA ASP A 135 1.36 -6.85 -4.19
C ASP A 135 0.04 -7.09 -4.93
N ARG A 136 -0.85 -7.86 -4.31
CA ARG A 136 -2.16 -8.28 -4.83
C ARG A 136 -3.25 -7.21 -4.79
N ALA A 137 -2.92 -5.94 -4.57
CA ALA A 137 -3.93 -4.96 -4.29
C ALA A 137 -4.97 -4.75 -5.41
N VAL A 138 -6.23 -4.56 -5.00
CA VAL A 138 -7.30 -4.15 -5.91
C VAL A 138 -7.23 -2.65 -6.10
N ASP A 139 -7.04 -2.21 -7.34
CA ASP A 139 -7.42 -0.87 -7.75
C ASP A 139 -8.96 -0.81 -7.78
N VAL A 140 -9.60 -0.47 -6.66
CA VAL A 140 -11.04 -0.18 -6.69
C VAL A 140 -11.19 1.27 -7.13
N GLU A 141 -11.53 1.44 -8.41
CA GLU A 141 -11.91 2.76 -8.92
C GLU A 141 -13.22 3.19 -8.23
N PRO A 142 -13.29 4.39 -7.62
CA PRO A 142 -14.51 4.83 -6.96
C PRO A 142 -15.64 4.99 -7.99
N LEU A 143 -16.79 4.34 -7.74
CA LEU A 143 -18.02 4.64 -8.48
C LEU A 143 -18.26 6.14 -8.42
N SER A 144 -18.38 6.79 -9.57
CA SER A 144 -18.38 8.25 -9.76
C SER A 144 -19.40 9.04 -8.92
N ALA A 145 -20.41 8.38 -8.33
CA ALA A 145 -21.34 8.98 -7.37
C ALA A 145 -20.76 9.14 -5.94
N THR A 146 -19.68 8.43 -5.61
CA THR A 146 -18.98 8.42 -4.31
C THR A 146 -17.66 9.19 -4.33
N GLY A 147 -17.39 9.91 -5.43
CA GLY A 147 -16.08 10.35 -5.97
C GLY A 147 -15.13 11.19 -5.10
N ARG A 148 -15.14 11.06 -3.77
CA ARG A 148 -14.12 11.62 -2.87
C ARG A 148 -13.71 10.71 -1.71
N PHE A 149 -14.37 9.56 -1.50
CA PHE A 149 -14.15 8.74 -0.30
C PHE A 149 -13.42 7.41 -0.53
N ALA A 150 -13.20 7.00 -1.78
CA ALA A 150 -12.60 5.70 -2.08
C ALA A 150 -11.49 5.75 -3.14
N THR A 151 -10.55 6.70 -3.04
CA THR A 151 -9.22 6.49 -3.63
C THR A 151 -8.51 5.41 -2.82
N SER A 152 -8.65 4.16 -3.25
CA SER A 152 -8.32 2.97 -2.47
C SER A 152 -7.16 2.18 -3.07
N ALA A 153 -6.10 2.86 -3.49
CA ALA A 153 -4.80 2.19 -3.71
C ALA A 153 -4.25 1.68 -2.35
N PRO A 154 -3.56 0.54 -2.29
CA PRO A 154 -2.97 0.03 -1.05
C PRO A 154 -1.95 1.02 -0.47
N GLU A 155 -1.73 0.94 0.84
CA GLU A 155 -0.51 1.43 1.45
C GLU A 155 0.63 0.49 1.07
N ALA A 156 1.83 1.02 0.81
CA ALA A 156 3.00 0.20 0.53
C ALA A 156 3.27 -0.76 1.69
N SER A 157 3.71 -1.97 1.37
CA SER A 157 4.17 -2.94 2.38
C SER A 157 5.32 -2.33 3.20
N PRO A 158 5.48 -2.66 4.49
CA PRO A 158 6.64 -2.21 5.26
C PRO A 158 7.98 -2.65 4.63
N PHE A 159 8.02 -3.78 3.91
CA PHE A 159 9.23 -4.21 3.20
C PHE A 159 9.46 -3.35 1.95
N GLU A 160 8.43 -3.07 1.15
CA GLU A 160 8.51 -2.17 -0.01
C GLU A 160 8.89 -0.74 0.42
N ILE A 161 8.42 -0.31 1.60
CA ILE A 161 8.84 0.95 2.21
C ILE A 161 10.35 0.98 2.42
N ILE A 162 10.92 -0.10 2.98
CA ILE A 162 12.36 -0.24 3.22
C ILE A 162 13.12 -0.33 1.90
N ASP A 163 12.62 -1.08 0.92
CA ASP A 163 13.27 -1.26 -0.37
C ASP A 163 13.32 0.01 -1.21
N GLY A 164 12.25 0.82 -1.13
CA GLY A 164 12.23 2.15 -1.71
C GLY A 164 13.15 3.17 -1.01
N MET A 165 13.78 2.81 0.11
CA MET A 165 14.81 3.62 0.74
C MET A 165 16.14 3.39 0.02
N ASP A 166 16.92 4.45 -0.15
CA ASP A 166 18.26 4.40 -0.73
C ASP A 166 19.31 3.95 0.30
N PHE A 167 18.97 2.88 1.04
CA PHE A 167 19.85 2.30 2.05
C PHE A 167 20.94 1.48 1.38
N ASP A 168 22.16 1.55 1.94
CA ASP A 168 23.19 0.60 1.57
C ASP A 168 22.74 -0.84 1.90
N PRO A 169 23.31 -1.86 1.24
CA PRO A 169 22.87 -3.25 1.42
C PRO A 169 22.87 -3.72 2.88
N THR A 170 23.79 -3.23 3.71
CA THR A 170 23.90 -3.61 5.14
C THR A 170 22.77 -2.99 5.94
N THR A 171 22.53 -1.69 5.76
CA THR A 171 21.44 -0.98 6.45
C THR A 171 20.08 -1.54 6.07
N ARG A 172 19.86 -1.83 4.78
CA ARG A 172 18.63 -2.50 4.32
C ARG A 172 18.46 -3.88 4.95
N ALA A 173 19.50 -4.71 4.96
CA ALA A 173 19.45 -6.04 5.58
C ALA A 173 19.13 -5.96 7.07
N ASN A 174 19.74 -5.01 7.80
CA ASN A 174 19.45 -4.77 9.21
C ASN A 174 18.00 -4.32 9.44
N ALA A 175 17.47 -3.45 8.57
CA ALA A 175 16.09 -2.99 8.65
C ALA A 175 15.09 -4.14 8.43
N ILE A 176 15.32 -4.97 7.41
CA ILE A 176 14.49 -6.16 7.14
C ILE A 176 14.57 -7.11 8.33
N ALA A 177 15.78 -7.41 8.82
CA ALA A 177 15.99 -8.33 9.94
C ALA A 177 15.29 -7.85 11.24
N ALA A 178 15.26 -6.54 11.48
CA ALA A 178 14.55 -5.95 12.62
C ALA A 178 13.02 -6.06 12.50
N LEU A 179 12.49 -6.09 11.27
CA LEU A 179 11.06 -6.19 10.99
C LEU A 179 10.54 -7.63 11.00
N LEU A 180 11.39 -8.63 10.69
CA LEU A 180 11.00 -10.05 10.62
C LEU A 180 10.21 -10.54 11.85
N PRO A 181 10.59 -10.23 13.11
CA PRO A 181 9.84 -10.67 14.29
C PRO A 181 8.39 -10.15 14.36
N GLU A 182 8.09 -9.02 13.72
CA GLU A 182 6.75 -8.42 13.69
C GLU A 182 5.87 -8.98 12.56
N ALA A 183 6.48 -9.63 11.55
CA ALA A 183 5.77 -10.16 10.39
C ALA A 183 4.61 -11.11 10.74
N PRO A 184 4.71 -12.03 11.73
CA PRO A 184 3.58 -12.88 12.14
C PRO A 184 2.36 -12.09 12.60
N GLY A 185 2.57 -11.07 13.45
CA GLY A 185 1.49 -10.25 14.00
C GLY A 185 0.86 -9.34 12.96
N LEU A 186 1.67 -8.82 12.03
CA LEU A 186 1.17 -8.07 10.88
C LEU A 186 0.39 -8.98 9.93
N LEU A 187 0.89 -10.19 9.64
CA LEU A 187 0.19 -11.15 8.79
C LEU A 187 -1.19 -11.51 9.35
N GLU A 188 -1.32 -11.70 10.66
CA GLU A 188 -2.62 -11.95 11.30
C GLU A 188 -3.60 -10.79 11.06
N VAL A 189 -3.13 -9.54 11.18
CA VAL A 189 -3.94 -8.32 10.98
C VAL A 189 -4.37 -8.13 9.51
N TYR A 190 -3.54 -8.57 8.57
CA TYR A 190 -3.77 -8.43 7.14
C TYR A 190 -4.32 -9.71 6.48
N SER A 191 -4.48 -10.79 7.24
CA SER A 191 -5.09 -12.02 6.74
C SER A 191 -6.54 -11.77 6.33
N GLY A 192 -6.91 -12.25 5.14
CA GLY A 192 -8.27 -12.14 4.62
C GLY A 192 -8.62 -10.79 3.98
N VAL A 193 -7.69 -9.81 3.98
CA VAL A 193 -7.90 -8.47 3.39
C VAL A 193 -8.40 -8.53 1.94
N ASP A 194 -7.89 -9.45 1.13
CA ASP A 194 -8.32 -9.57 -0.27
C ASP A 194 -9.78 -10.00 -0.39
N ALA A 195 -10.22 -10.93 0.46
CA ALA A 195 -11.61 -11.39 0.49
C ALA A 195 -12.54 -10.27 0.98
N ASP A 196 -12.16 -9.57 2.06
CA ASP A 196 -12.90 -8.40 2.55
C ASP A 196 -13.09 -7.36 1.42
N ARG A 197 -12.04 -7.08 0.63
CA ARG A 197 -12.06 -6.12 -0.48
C ARG A 197 -12.99 -6.57 -1.60
N ILE A 198 -12.93 -7.85 -1.99
CA ILE A 198 -13.81 -8.41 -3.02
C ILE A 198 -15.27 -8.35 -2.57
N ASP A 199 -15.55 -8.73 -1.32
CA ASP A 199 -16.91 -8.71 -0.77
C ASP A 199 -17.48 -7.29 -0.70
N VAL A 200 -16.64 -6.31 -0.33
CA VAL A 200 -16.99 -4.89 -0.37
C VAL A 200 -17.33 -4.46 -1.79
N ALA A 201 -16.44 -4.71 -2.77
CA ALA A 201 -16.65 -4.33 -4.16
C ALA A 201 -17.91 -4.97 -4.75
N ARG A 202 -18.14 -6.25 -4.48
CA ARG A 202 -19.34 -6.99 -4.89
C ARG A 202 -20.60 -6.32 -4.36
N GLN A 203 -20.61 -5.95 -3.08
CA GLN A 203 -21.79 -5.36 -2.47
C GLN A 203 -22.06 -3.93 -2.95
N ASP A 204 -21.02 -3.11 -3.18
CA ASP A 204 -21.21 -1.75 -3.72
C ASP A 204 -21.84 -1.79 -5.13
N ILE A 205 -21.49 -2.81 -5.91
CA ILE A 205 -22.10 -3.05 -7.23
C ILE A 205 -23.56 -3.51 -7.09
N LEU A 206 -23.85 -4.44 -6.19
CA LEU A 206 -25.22 -4.90 -5.89
C LEU A 206 -26.12 -3.73 -5.49
N ASP A 207 -25.63 -2.88 -4.58
CA ASP A 207 -26.35 -1.69 -4.12
C ASP A 207 -26.59 -0.73 -5.30
N SER A 208 -25.62 -0.56 -6.19
CA SER A 208 -25.76 0.29 -7.39
C SER A 208 -26.80 -0.26 -8.38
N VAL A 209 -26.83 -1.57 -8.64
CA VAL A 209 -27.86 -2.18 -9.50
C VAL A 209 -29.24 -2.03 -8.87
N ALA A 210 -29.37 -2.29 -7.56
CA ALA A 210 -30.63 -2.15 -6.87
C ALA A 210 -31.17 -0.70 -6.95
N PHE A 211 -30.29 0.30 -6.88
CA PHE A 211 -30.65 1.70 -7.08
C PHE A 211 -31.13 1.98 -8.52
N ASP A 212 -30.38 1.51 -9.54
CA ASP A 212 -30.75 1.67 -10.95
C ASP A 212 -32.11 1.03 -11.27
N GLU A 213 -32.38 -0.13 -10.68
CA GLU A 213 -33.67 -0.83 -10.77
C GLU A 213 -34.78 -0.22 -9.89
N LYS A 214 -34.48 0.87 -9.18
CA LYS A 214 -35.40 1.58 -8.26
C LYS A 214 -35.96 0.70 -7.15
N LYS A 215 -35.22 -0.34 -6.75
CA LYS A 215 -35.57 -1.25 -5.64
C LYS A 215 -35.21 -0.66 -4.27
N ILE A 216 -34.23 0.23 -4.24
CA ILE A 216 -33.87 1.07 -3.10
C ILE A 216 -33.96 2.54 -3.51
N ASP A 217 -34.27 3.44 -2.58
CA ASP A 217 -34.24 4.86 -2.87
C ASP A 217 -32.81 5.45 -2.80
N TYR A 218 -32.65 6.69 -3.25
CA TYR A 218 -31.35 7.35 -3.29
C TYR A 218 -30.73 7.56 -1.89
N VAL A 219 -31.57 7.79 -0.87
CA VAL A 219 -31.10 8.02 0.50
C VAL A 219 -30.60 6.70 1.09
N ASP A 220 -31.33 5.61 0.91
CA ASP A 220 -30.93 4.28 1.38
C ASP A 220 -29.66 3.77 0.68
N PHE A 221 -29.56 4.00 -0.64
CA PHE A 221 -28.36 3.67 -1.42
C PHE A 221 -27.13 4.42 -0.90
N THR A 222 -27.22 5.75 -0.80
CA THR A 222 -26.09 6.58 -0.36
C THR A 222 -25.69 6.28 1.08
N THR A 223 -26.66 6.00 1.96
CA THR A 223 -26.43 5.61 3.35
C THR A 223 -25.61 4.32 3.42
N SER A 224 -26.06 3.26 2.72
CA SER A 224 -25.42 1.94 2.76
C SER A 224 -23.98 1.96 2.23
N VAL A 225 -23.76 2.63 1.10
CA VAL A 225 -22.43 2.78 0.50
C VAL A 225 -21.50 3.59 1.40
N ASN A 226 -21.99 4.69 1.98
CA ASN A 226 -21.18 5.53 2.88
C ASN A 226 -20.78 4.81 4.18
N GLN A 227 -21.68 4.00 4.77
CA GLN A 227 -21.35 3.20 5.96
C GLN A 227 -20.27 2.16 5.66
N ARG A 228 -20.31 1.54 4.49
CA ARG A 228 -19.29 0.56 4.08
C ARG A 228 -17.94 1.22 3.81
N ALA A 229 -17.94 2.33 3.06
CA ALA A 229 -16.73 3.12 2.82
C ALA A 229 -16.07 3.55 4.14
N LEU A 230 -16.85 4.03 5.12
CA LEU A 230 -16.30 4.38 6.43
C LEU A 230 -15.70 3.20 7.20
N ARG A 231 -16.32 2.03 7.16
CA ARG A 231 -15.78 0.82 7.80
C ARG A 231 -14.44 0.44 7.17
N VAL A 232 -14.38 0.40 5.85
CA VAL A 232 -13.15 0.10 5.09
C VAL A 232 -12.05 1.11 5.40
N LEU A 233 -12.38 2.41 5.43
CA LEU A 233 -11.44 3.46 5.81
C LEU A 233 -10.93 3.31 7.25
N GLY A 234 -11.81 2.98 8.19
CA GLY A 234 -11.44 2.74 9.59
C GLY A 234 -10.55 1.51 9.77
N ASP A 235 -10.83 0.41 9.06
CA ASP A 235 -10.00 -0.80 9.07
C ASP A 235 -8.64 -0.55 8.45
N ARG A 236 -8.62 0.18 7.33
CA ARG A 236 -7.38 0.63 6.68
C ARG A 236 -6.54 1.49 7.62
N GLU A 237 -7.14 2.49 8.26
CA GLU A 237 -6.44 3.38 9.20
C GLU A 237 -5.81 2.61 10.37
N ARG A 238 -6.53 1.61 10.90
CA ARG A 238 -6.03 0.73 11.97
C ARG A 238 -4.87 -0.14 11.50
N ARG A 239 -4.99 -0.72 10.31
CA ARG A 239 -3.96 -1.52 9.64
C ARG A 239 -2.70 -0.67 9.38
N ARG A 240 -2.85 0.53 8.79
CA ARG A 240 -1.75 1.49 8.61
C ARG A 240 -1.00 1.77 9.90
N THR A 241 -1.76 2.06 10.96
CA THR A 241 -1.18 2.39 12.28
C THR A 241 -0.32 1.24 12.80
N ARG A 242 -0.67 -0.03 12.51
CA ARG A 242 0.15 -1.20 12.87
C ARG A 242 1.47 -1.24 12.11
N ILE A 243 1.47 -0.96 10.79
CA ILE A 243 2.71 -0.84 10.00
C ILE A 243 3.58 0.28 10.57
N GLU A 244 3.01 1.47 10.75
CA GLU A 244 3.76 2.63 11.22
C GLU A 244 4.37 2.35 12.60
N ALA A 245 3.63 1.70 13.51
CA ALA A 245 4.16 1.28 14.81
C ALA A 245 5.31 0.27 14.66
N ALA A 246 5.16 -0.78 13.85
CA ALA A 246 6.23 -1.75 13.62
C ALA A 246 7.50 -1.07 13.05
N MET A 247 7.35 -0.14 12.11
CA MET A 247 8.47 0.60 11.54
C MET A 247 9.17 1.49 12.57
N LEU A 248 8.40 2.24 13.38
CA LEU A 248 8.95 3.18 14.37
C LEU A 248 9.49 2.48 15.63
N GLU A 249 8.91 1.36 16.04
CA GLU A 249 9.25 0.69 17.29
C GLU A 249 10.28 -0.43 17.11
N ALA A 250 10.24 -1.15 15.98
CA ALA A 250 11.16 -2.26 15.71
C ALA A 250 12.34 -1.84 14.81
N VAL A 251 12.07 -1.13 13.72
CA VAL A 251 13.09 -0.86 12.69
C VAL A 251 13.96 0.36 13.05
N VAL A 252 13.35 1.49 13.41
CA VAL A 252 14.08 2.73 13.73
C VAL A 252 15.20 2.54 14.76
N PRO A 253 15.00 1.81 15.89
CA PRO A 253 16.07 1.60 16.88
C PRO A 253 17.23 0.75 16.38
N ALA A 254 17.05 -0.03 15.31
CA ALA A 254 18.08 -0.88 14.72
C ALA A 254 18.96 -0.16 13.68
N LEU A 255 18.60 1.08 13.32
CA LEU A 255 19.31 1.85 12.29
C LEU A 255 20.28 2.87 12.87
N GLU A 256 21.29 3.22 12.08
CA GLU A 256 22.17 4.35 12.40
C GLU A 256 21.40 5.68 12.40
N SER A 257 21.91 6.69 13.11
CA SER A 257 21.16 7.92 13.39
C SER A 257 20.65 8.67 12.16
N LEU A 258 21.32 8.58 11.00
CA LEU A 258 20.85 9.28 9.80
C LEU A 258 19.78 8.47 9.07
N SER A 259 20.00 7.16 8.91
CA SER A 259 19.03 6.23 8.31
C SER A 259 17.75 6.09 9.15
N SER A 260 17.86 6.15 10.47
CA SER A 260 16.71 6.15 11.38
C SER A 260 15.84 7.39 11.16
N ILE A 261 16.46 8.56 11.03
CA ILE A 261 15.77 9.84 10.76
C ILE A 261 15.15 9.84 9.36
N GLU A 262 15.84 9.30 8.35
CA GLU A 262 15.29 9.17 7.00
C GLU A 262 14.04 8.28 7.00
N LEU A 263 14.08 7.16 7.72
CA LEU A 263 12.93 6.26 7.85
C LEU A 263 11.77 6.89 8.61
N GLU A 264 12.03 7.53 9.75
CA GLU A 264 11.01 8.26 10.52
C GLU A 264 10.31 9.32 9.66
N PHE A 265 11.08 10.03 8.84
CA PHE A 265 10.56 11.03 7.91
C PHE A 265 9.72 10.42 6.79
N GLU A 266 10.14 9.28 6.23
CA GLU A 266 9.37 8.58 5.21
C GLU A 266 8.04 8.04 5.77
N VAL A 267 8.07 7.45 6.97
CA VAL A 267 6.87 6.97 7.67
C VAL A 267 5.93 8.14 7.97
N ALA A 268 6.44 9.27 8.46
CA ALA A 268 5.66 10.49 8.68
C ALA A 268 5.13 11.11 7.37
N ASP A 269 5.88 11.00 6.27
CA ASP A 269 5.43 11.49 4.96
C ASP A 269 4.22 10.69 4.45
N ARG A 270 4.30 9.35 4.60
CA ARG A 270 3.27 8.39 4.19
C ARG A 270 2.03 8.39 5.09
N GLY A 271 2.16 8.75 6.36
CA GLY A 271 1.06 8.77 7.33
C GLY A 271 -0.02 9.85 7.11
N MET A 272 0.18 10.74 6.13
CA MET A 272 -0.79 11.79 5.77
C MET A 272 -1.36 11.59 4.37
N TYR A 273 -2.59 12.07 4.20
CA TYR A 273 -3.37 11.93 2.96
C TYR A 273 -2.66 12.46 1.70
N ALA A 274 -1.78 13.46 1.85
CA ALA A 274 -0.96 13.99 0.76
C ALA A 274 0.52 13.84 1.12
N ARG A 275 1.29 13.12 0.29
CA ARG A 275 2.75 13.13 0.40
C ARG A 275 3.30 14.50 0.03
N GLY A 276 4.49 14.81 0.52
CA GLY A 276 5.18 16.03 0.15
C GLY A 276 5.78 15.88 -1.24
N GLY A 277 5.66 16.92 -2.06
CA GLY A 277 6.30 16.90 -3.37
C GLY A 277 7.83 17.04 -3.30
N ASP A 278 8.49 16.80 -4.43
CA ASP A 278 9.95 16.92 -4.59
C ASP A 278 10.53 18.25 -4.12
N ARG A 279 9.70 19.30 -4.20
CA ARG A 279 10.04 20.66 -3.81
C ARG A 279 10.28 20.81 -2.30
N THR A 280 9.70 19.95 -1.46
CA THR A 280 9.78 20.02 0.01
C THR A 280 10.50 18.79 0.55
N THR A 281 9.86 17.62 0.48
CA THR A 281 10.38 16.33 1.00
C THR A 281 11.61 15.88 0.20
N GLY A 282 11.56 15.96 -1.13
CA GLY A 282 12.69 15.53 -1.99
C GLY A 282 13.96 16.38 -1.82
N VAL A 283 13.87 17.65 -1.41
CA VAL A 283 15.05 18.48 -1.10
C VAL A 283 15.74 17.99 0.18
N VAL A 284 14.95 17.57 1.17
CA VAL A 284 15.47 17.07 2.45
C VAL A 284 16.13 15.71 2.27
N GLN A 285 15.47 14.79 1.56
CA GLN A 285 16.05 13.49 1.21
C GLN A 285 17.36 13.65 0.43
N ARG A 286 17.38 14.50 -0.60
CA ARG A 286 18.61 14.77 -1.36
C ARG A 286 19.71 15.43 -0.52
N ALA A 287 19.35 16.26 0.47
CA ALA A 287 20.32 16.85 1.38
C ALA A 287 20.96 15.81 2.30
N LEU A 288 20.17 14.88 2.83
CA LEU A 288 20.66 13.78 3.68
C LEU A 288 21.62 12.83 2.95
N ARG A 289 21.48 12.73 1.62
CA ARG A 289 22.26 11.84 0.75
C ARG A 289 23.50 12.49 0.15
N LEU A 290 23.86 13.71 0.55
CA LEU A 290 25.08 14.35 0.07
C LEU A 290 26.31 13.60 0.60
N PRO A 291 27.23 13.12 -0.28
CA PRO A 291 28.36 12.29 0.13
C PRO A 291 29.45 13.06 0.88
N ASP A 292 29.39 14.39 0.84
CA ASP A 292 30.35 15.33 1.40
C ASP A 292 29.74 16.18 2.53
N LEU A 293 28.81 15.61 3.31
CA LEU A 293 28.35 16.25 4.54
C LEU A 293 29.43 16.17 5.62
N GLU A 294 29.82 17.32 6.14
CA GLU A 294 30.72 17.39 7.29
C GLU A 294 30.02 16.87 8.56
N PRO A 295 30.73 16.26 9.53
CA PRO A 295 30.13 15.75 10.77
C PRO A 295 29.27 16.77 11.51
N GLU A 296 29.71 18.04 11.56
CA GLU A 296 28.96 19.14 12.17
C GLU A 296 27.65 19.45 11.41
N GLN A 297 27.64 19.31 10.08
CA GLN A 297 26.43 19.46 9.26
C GLN A 297 25.47 18.29 9.52
N ILE A 298 25.98 17.07 9.66
CA ILE A 298 25.18 15.88 9.99
C ILE A 298 24.50 16.08 11.34
N ASP A 299 25.23 16.49 12.38
CA ASP A 299 24.67 16.73 13.72
C ASP A 299 23.60 17.84 13.71
N THR A 300 23.86 18.91 12.95
CA THR A 300 22.93 20.03 12.80
C THR A 300 21.66 19.59 12.05
N LEU A 301 21.80 18.85 10.96
CA LEU A 301 20.69 18.31 10.18
C LEU A 301 19.86 17.34 11.02
N ALA A 302 20.51 16.43 11.75
CA ALA A 302 19.85 15.48 12.63
C ALA A 302 19.04 16.21 13.71
N THR A 303 19.57 17.28 14.30
CA THR A 303 18.85 18.11 15.28
C THR A 303 17.63 18.79 14.66
N ILE A 304 17.80 19.43 13.49
CA ILE A 304 16.71 20.09 12.76
C ILE A 304 15.60 19.10 12.40
N LEU A 305 15.97 17.89 11.99
CA LEU A 305 15.04 16.85 11.57
C LEU A 305 14.30 16.24 12.74
N ARG A 306 14.96 15.96 13.88
CA ARG A 306 14.27 15.49 15.10
C ARG A 306 13.22 16.50 15.58
N GLU A 307 13.57 17.79 15.63
CA GLU A 307 12.61 18.85 15.98
C GLU A 307 11.43 18.95 14.99
N HIS A 308 11.68 18.65 13.71
CA HIS A 308 10.64 18.62 12.69
C HIS A 308 9.74 17.40 12.87
N LEU A 309 10.33 16.22 13.02
CA LEU A 309 9.65 14.94 13.16
C LEU A 309 8.74 14.91 14.38
N GLU A 310 9.19 15.46 15.52
CA GLU A 310 8.34 15.57 16.71
C GLU A 310 7.03 16.34 16.42
N ARG A 311 7.11 17.43 15.65
CA ARG A 311 5.94 18.22 15.25
C ARG A 311 5.13 17.54 14.16
N GLU A 312 5.79 16.86 13.24
CA GLU A 312 5.11 16.16 12.15
C GLU A 312 4.34 14.95 12.66
N LEU A 313 4.90 14.18 13.59
CA LEU A 313 4.24 13.07 14.26
C LEU A 313 3.02 13.52 15.09
N ASP A 314 3.08 14.69 15.75
CA ASP A 314 1.90 15.28 16.42
C ASP A 314 0.79 15.64 15.41
N LEU A 315 1.14 16.24 14.27
CA LEU A 315 0.17 16.54 13.20
C LEU A 315 -0.43 15.26 12.61
N VAL A 316 0.39 14.23 12.37
CA VAL A 316 -0.05 12.91 11.91
C VAL A 316 -1.00 12.32 12.93
N ALA A 317 -0.63 12.25 14.21
CA ALA A 317 -1.48 11.70 15.27
C ALA A 317 -2.84 12.41 15.36
N ARG A 318 -2.87 13.74 15.28
CA ARG A 318 -4.14 14.51 15.24
C ARG A 318 -4.98 14.17 14.02
N ALA A 319 -4.34 14.08 12.84
CA ALA A 319 -5.04 13.70 11.62
C ALA A 319 -5.61 12.28 11.71
N ARG A 320 -4.89 11.33 12.32
CA ARG A 320 -5.37 9.97 12.59
C ARG A 320 -6.61 9.99 13.49
N THR A 321 -6.58 10.77 14.58
CA THR A 321 -7.74 10.93 15.47
C THR A 321 -8.97 11.40 14.68
N PHE A 322 -8.84 12.45 13.86
CA PHE A 322 -9.96 12.92 13.04
C PHE A 322 -10.45 11.89 12.02
N ARG A 323 -9.56 11.11 11.39
CA ARG A 323 -9.94 10.03 10.45
C ARG A 323 -10.70 8.91 11.17
N LEU A 324 -10.22 8.49 12.34
CA LEU A 324 -10.88 7.49 13.17
C LEU A 324 -12.22 8.00 13.72
N GLU A 325 -12.31 9.25 14.15
CA GLU A 325 -13.56 9.86 14.62
C GLU A 325 -14.58 10.03 13.50
N SER A 326 -14.14 10.38 12.29
CA SER A 326 -15.02 10.45 11.11
C SER A 326 -15.67 9.11 10.79
N SER A 327 -14.99 7.99 11.05
CA SER A 327 -15.57 6.64 10.90
C SER A 327 -16.63 6.30 11.95
N ARG A 328 -16.79 7.14 13.00
CA ARG A 328 -17.69 6.94 14.14
C ARG A 328 -18.82 7.99 14.26
N LEU A 329 -18.90 8.96 13.34
CA LEU A 329 -19.92 10.02 13.41
C LEU A 329 -21.33 9.46 13.14
N PRO A 330 -22.33 9.76 13.99
CA PRO A 330 -23.71 9.34 13.77
C PRO A 330 -24.34 10.06 12.57
N GLU A 331 -25.26 9.37 11.91
CA GLU A 331 -25.66 9.60 10.54
C GLU A 331 -26.58 10.82 10.32
N ILE A 332 -27.35 11.19 11.35
CA ILE A 332 -28.25 12.35 11.38
C ILE A 332 -28.36 12.78 12.84
N VAL A 333 -28.18 14.07 13.13
CA VAL A 333 -28.57 14.64 14.43
C VAL A 333 -29.79 15.53 14.16
N GLU A 334 -30.96 15.12 14.66
CA GLU A 334 -32.08 16.05 14.80
C GLU A 334 -31.65 17.14 15.77
N ILE A 335 -31.56 18.38 15.27
CA ILE A 335 -31.36 19.57 16.10
C ILE A 335 -32.64 20.39 16.08
N ASP A 336 -32.95 21.02 17.21
CA ASP A 336 -34.11 21.89 17.34
C ASP A 336 -34.03 23.04 16.32
N GLY A 337 -34.85 22.97 15.25
CA GLY A 337 -34.89 23.95 14.16
C GLY A 337 -34.61 23.40 12.75
N GLY A 338 -34.23 22.13 12.59
CA GLY A 338 -34.06 21.48 11.28
C GLY A 338 -33.25 20.18 11.31
N VAL A 339 -33.12 19.53 10.16
CA VAL A 339 -32.23 18.36 9.98
C VAL A 339 -30.83 18.88 9.67
N SER A 340 -29.85 18.70 10.56
CA SER A 340 -28.44 18.84 10.16
C SER A 340 -28.04 17.56 9.45
N THR A 341 -27.75 17.69 8.16
CA THR A 341 -27.22 16.58 7.38
C THR A 341 -25.76 16.34 7.76
N ARG A 342 -25.35 15.07 7.83
CA ARG A 342 -23.96 14.60 7.96
C ARG A 342 -22.93 15.32 7.09
N TYR A 343 -23.37 15.92 5.98
CA TYR A 343 -22.60 16.84 5.14
C TYR A 343 -21.88 17.94 5.96
N ASP A 344 -22.50 18.48 7.01
CA ASP A 344 -21.90 19.53 7.85
C ASP A 344 -20.76 18.98 8.74
N GLY A 345 -20.92 17.77 9.29
CA GLY A 345 -19.91 17.10 10.11
C GLY A 345 -18.72 16.61 9.29
N GLU A 346 -18.97 16.03 8.11
CA GLU A 346 -17.91 15.65 7.17
C GLU A 346 -17.17 16.87 6.61
N GLN A 347 -17.88 17.97 6.31
CA GLN A 347 -17.22 19.22 5.95
C GLN A 347 -16.37 19.77 7.09
N ALA A 348 -16.82 19.68 8.34
CA ALA A 348 -16.03 20.10 9.49
C ALA A 348 -14.74 19.27 9.64
N VAL A 349 -14.83 17.94 9.53
CA VAL A 349 -13.65 17.06 9.54
C VAL A 349 -12.71 17.37 8.39
N GLN A 350 -13.23 17.56 7.17
CA GLN A 350 -12.43 17.91 6.00
C GLN A 350 -11.76 19.28 6.13
N GLN A 351 -12.44 20.24 6.75
CA GLN A 351 -11.85 21.55 7.07
C GLN A 351 -10.72 21.43 8.10
N GLU A 352 -10.91 20.63 9.15
CA GLU A 352 -9.85 20.39 10.14
C GLU A 352 -8.66 19.63 9.54
N LEU A 353 -8.91 18.58 8.76
CA LEU A 353 -7.87 17.89 8.00
C LEU A 353 -7.15 18.83 7.03
N GLY A 354 -7.89 19.70 6.34
CA GLY A 354 -7.33 20.72 5.46
C GLY A 354 -6.42 21.71 6.21
N LYS A 355 -6.79 22.11 7.44
CA LYS A 355 -5.93 22.95 8.30
C LYS A 355 -4.65 22.20 8.69
N LEU A 356 -4.74 20.92 9.06
CA LEU A 356 -3.57 20.11 9.41
C LEU A 356 -2.63 19.92 8.20
N VAL A 357 -3.17 19.69 7.00
CA VAL A 357 -2.38 19.63 5.76
C VAL A 357 -1.68 20.96 5.50
N PHE A 358 -2.38 22.08 5.62
CA PHE A 358 -1.77 23.40 5.46
C PHE A 358 -0.66 23.68 6.49
N GLN A 359 -0.89 23.35 7.77
CA GLN A 359 0.12 23.47 8.82
C GLN A 359 1.36 22.61 8.53
N ARG A 360 1.16 21.41 7.99
CA ARG A 360 2.24 20.52 7.59
C ARG A 360 3.03 21.08 6.40
N ASP A 361 2.37 21.64 5.40
CA ASP A 361 3.04 22.30 4.27
C ASP A 361 3.90 23.48 4.72
N GLU A 362 3.39 24.30 5.64
CA GLU A 362 4.20 25.36 6.25
C GLU A 362 5.40 24.79 7.02
N LEU A 363 5.19 23.74 7.82
CA LEU A 363 6.23 23.09 8.60
C LEU A 363 7.34 22.53 7.69
N ARG A 364 6.97 21.96 6.54
CA ARG A 364 7.89 21.41 5.54
C ARG A 364 8.64 22.47 4.77
N GLU A 365 8.00 23.57 4.39
CA GLU A 365 8.70 24.69 3.76
C GLU A 365 9.69 25.35 4.75
N ARG A 366 9.36 25.40 6.05
CA ARG A 366 10.31 25.82 7.10
C ARG A 366 11.48 24.84 7.22
N LEU A 367 11.21 23.53 7.23
CA LEU A 367 12.26 22.51 7.25
C LEU A 367 13.20 22.67 6.06
N ARG A 368 12.65 22.75 4.84
CA ARG A 368 13.42 22.96 3.61
C ARG A 368 14.33 24.16 3.72
N LYS A 369 13.83 25.31 4.20
CA LYS A 369 14.65 26.53 4.37
C LYS A 369 15.77 26.31 5.39
N ARG A 370 15.49 25.66 6.52
CA ARG A 370 16.50 25.34 7.54
C ARG A 370 17.57 24.39 7.01
N VAL A 371 17.18 23.30 6.35
CA VAL A 371 18.10 22.34 5.71
C VAL A 371 18.96 23.05 4.66
N ARG A 372 18.37 23.85 3.77
CA ARG A 372 19.17 24.60 2.78
C ARG A 372 20.16 25.58 3.41
N SER A 373 19.87 26.10 4.61
CA SER A 373 20.76 27.04 5.30
C SER A 373 21.99 26.37 5.92
N THR A 374 21.96 25.06 6.17
CA THR A 374 23.12 24.31 6.69
C THR A 374 24.07 23.87 5.58
N LEU A 375 23.64 23.97 4.32
CA LEU A 375 24.39 23.52 3.15
C LEU A 375 25.17 24.66 2.49
N SER A 376 26.37 24.32 1.98
CA SER A 376 27.16 25.22 1.14
C SER A 376 26.42 25.57 -0.17
N GLU A 377 26.89 26.61 -0.87
CA GLU A 377 26.30 26.99 -2.15
C GLU A 377 26.45 25.89 -3.21
N GLU A 378 27.58 25.20 -3.21
CA GLU A 378 27.86 24.10 -4.15
C GLU A 378 26.99 22.86 -3.87
N GLN A 379 26.81 22.50 -2.60
CA GLN A 379 25.88 21.44 -2.19
C GLN A 379 24.44 21.79 -2.59
N ARG A 380 24.01 23.04 -2.41
CA ARG A 380 22.67 23.50 -2.82
C ARG A 380 22.46 23.40 -4.33
N ARG A 381 23.46 23.76 -5.14
CA ARG A 381 23.37 23.66 -6.60
C ARG A 381 23.25 22.21 -7.07
N ARG A 382 23.95 21.27 -6.42
CA ARG A 382 23.83 19.83 -6.71
C ARG A 382 22.43 19.29 -6.45
N ILE A 383 21.79 19.72 -5.35
CA ILE A 383 20.41 19.36 -5.07
C ILE A 383 19.46 19.93 -6.13
N ASP A 384 19.62 21.22 -6.49
CA ASP A 384 18.74 21.88 -7.45
C ASP A 384 18.92 21.37 -8.90
N ALA A 385 20.10 20.84 -9.26
CA ALA A 385 20.38 20.28 -10.59
C ALA A 385 19.83 18.86 -10.79
N ASN A 386 19.57 18.14 -9.70
CA ASN A 386 19.05 16.77 -9.70
C ASN A 386 17.52 16.72 -9.43
N GLY A 387 16.78 17.79 -9.74
CA GLY A 387 15.32 17.84 -9.64
C GLY A 387 14.72 18.62 -10.79
#